data_AF-A0A935UAX8-F1
#
_entry.id   AF-A0A935UAX8-F1
#
_cell.length_a   1.000
_cell.length_b   1.000
_cell.length_c   1.000
_cell.angle_alpha   90.00
_cell.angle_beta   90.00
_cell.angle_gamma   90.00
#
_symmetry.space_group_name_H-M   'P 1'
#
loop_
_entity.id
_entity.type
_entity.pdbx_description
1 polymer ?
#
loop_
_entity_poly.entity_id
_entity_poly.type
_entity_poly.pdbx_seq_one_letter_code
_entity_poly.pdbx_strand_id
1 'polypeptide(L)'
;MPVSNCSDLVIVRCGARLDPKFLAYYINTVATHHVNSHLVGAVQQHFNVGAARKLFMRLPPLADQQRITDLLSALDDKIEVNRRLSLTLESIAHALFTAWFVAFGPVRAKAKGLEAGLPREVADLFPTSFWDSELGEIPQGWRVSAIGEQATAILGGTPAGSQNRLLGGLSLDQFGKGE
;
A
#
# COMPACT_ATOMS: atom_id res chain seq x y z
N MET A 1 -19.79 -9.17 -1.10
CA MET A 1 -19.33 -8.26 -2.17
C MET A 1 -20.54 -7.53 -2.69
N PRO A 2 -20.56 -6.18 -2.77
CA PRO A 2 -21.64 -5.51 -3.47
C PRO A 2 -21.59 -5.98 -4.92
N VAL A 3 -22.74 -6.39 -5.44
CA VAL A 3 -22.89 -6.87 -6.81
C VAL A 3 -22.68 -5.64 -7.71
N SER A 4 -21.46 -5.42 -8.20
CA SER A 4 -21.19 -4.36 -9.15
C SER A 4 -21.94 -4.67 -10.43
N ASN A 5 -23.01 -3.91 -10.71
CA ASN A 5 -23.68 -3.96 -11.98
C ASN A 5 -22.80 -3.23 -13.02
N CYS A 6 -22.28 -3.97 -13.99
CA CYS A 6 -21.75 -3.34 -15.20
C CYS A 6 -22.95 -2.97 -16.07
N SER A 7 -23.44 -1.75 -15.90
CA SER A 7 -24.59 -1.22 -16.65
C SER A 7 -24.21 -0.78 -18.05
N ASP A 8 -22.98 -0.30 -18.27
CA ASP A 8 -22.49 0.19 -19.55
C ASP A 8 -21.06 -0.28 -19.85
N LEU A 9 -20.87 -0.84 -21.04
CA LEU A 9 -19.57 -1.22 -21.59
C LEU A 9 -19.40 -0.61 -22.98
N VAL A 10 -18.35 0.21 -23.15
CA VAL A 10 -17.97 0.75 -24.46
C VAL A 10 -16.73 0.02 -24.95
N ILE A 11 -16.86 -0.71 -26.06
CA ILE A 11 -15.75 -1.41 -26.70
C ILE A 11 -15.26 -0.57 -27.88
N VAL A 12 -13.99 -0.15 -27.83
CA VAL A 12 -13.34 0.56 -28.93
C VAL A 12 -12.44 -0.41 -29.69
N ARG A 13 -12.70 -0.59 -30.99
CA ARG A 13 -11.82 -1.36 -31.88
C ARG A 13 -10.84 -0.41 -32.56
N CYS A 14 -9.57 -0.53 -32.21
CA CYS A 14 -8.51 0.31 -32.78
C CYS A 14 -8.16 -0.17 -34.20
N GLY A 15 -8.05 0.76 -35.15
CA GLY A 15 -7.55 0.48 -36.49
C GLY A 15 -6.02 0.48 -36.55
N ALA A 16 -5.45 0.22 -37.72
CA ALA A 16 -4.00 0.06 -37.91
C ALA A 16 -3.12 1.28 -37.51
N ARG A 17 -3.71 2.46 -37.31
CA ARG A 17 -3.01 3.71 -36.97
C ARG A 17 -3.01 4.06 -35.48
N LEU A 18 -3.68 3.27 -34.65
CA LEU A 18 -3.86 3.53 -33.22
C LEU A 18 -3.45 2.31 -32.41
N ASP A 19 -2.46 2.49 -31.55
CA ASP A 19 -2.07 1.47 -30.58
C ASP A 19 -3.15 1.37 -29.47
N PRO A 20 -3.69 0.17 -29.17
CA PRO A 20 -4.72 0.00 -28.15
C PRO A 20 -4.26 0.38 -26.73
N LYS A 21 -3.00 0.10 -26.37
CA LYS A 21 -2.45 0.48 -25.06
C LYS A 21 -2.28 1.99 -24.98
N PHE A 22 -1.85 2.63 -26.07
CA PHE A 22 -1.75 4.09 -26.12
C PHE A 22 -3.12 4.74 -25.88
N LEU A 23 -4.17 4.24 -26.55
CA LEU A 23 -5.55 4.70 -26.32
C LEU A 23 -5.96 4.53 -24.86
N ALA A 24 -5.67 3.37 -24.26
CA ALA A 24 -5.99 3.10 -22.86
C ALA A 24 -5.29 4.09 -21.91
N TYR A 25 -3.99 4.33 -22.09
CA TYR A 25 -3.27 5.32 -21.30
C TYR A 25 -3.82 6.74 -21.52
N TYR A 26 -4.09 7.12 -22.77
CA TYR A 26 -4.62 8.45 -23.10
C TYR A 26 -5.97 8.70 -22.43
N ILE A 27 -6.89 7.74 -22.48
CA ILE A 27 -8.21 7.83 -21.86
C ILE A 27 -8.10 7.97 -20.34
N ASN A 28 -7.24 7.17 -19.71
CA ASN A 28 -7.08 7.15 -18.25
C ASN A 28 -6.25 8.31 -17.69
N THR A 29 -5.67 9.16 -18.54
CA THR A 29 -4.81 10.27 -18.11
C THR A 29 -5.22 11.59 -18.74
N VAL A 30 -4.88 11.81 -20.01
CA VAL A 30 -5.03 13.08 -20.71
C VAL A 30 -6.51 13.40 -20.96
N ALA A 31 -7.30 12.39 -21.34
CA ALA A 31 -8.72 12.58 -21.64
C ALA A 31 -9.64 12.47 -20.42
N THR A 32 -9.13 12.25 -19.21
CA THR A 32 -9.93 12.11 -17.99
C THR A 32 -10.88 13.29 -17.78
N HIS A 33 -10.42 14.52 -17.99
CA HIS A 33 -11.28 15.70 -17.88
C HIS A 33 -12.40 15.71 -18.93
N HIS A 34 -12.09 15.33 -20.17
CA HIS A 34 -13.08 15.24 -21.25
C HIS A 34 -14.09 14.13 -21.01
N VAL A 35 -13.65 12.98 -20.47
CA VAL A 35 -14.53 11.87 -20.09
C VAL A 35 -15.49 12.34 -19.00
N ASN A 36 -14.96 12.95 -17.93
CA ASN A 36 -15.75 13.43 -16.81
C ASN A 36 -16.76 14.53 -17.19
N SER A 37 -16.41 15.43 -18.12
CA SER A 37 -17.31 16.50 -18.57
C SER A 37 -18.43 16.03 -19.51
N HIS A 38 -18.36 14.79 -20.01
CA HIS A 38 -19.36 14.20 -20.89
C HIS A 38 -20.02 12.96 -20.28
N LEU A 39 -19.93 12.79 -18.96
CA LEU A 39 -20.75 11.83 -18.24
C LEU A 39 -22.22 12.25 -18.29
N VAL A 40 -23.10 11.28 -18.53
CA VAL A 40 -24.55 11.47 -18.63
C VAL A 40 -25.24 10.71 -17.50
N GLY A 41 -26.42 11.15 -17.07
CA GLY A 41 -27.25 10.46 -16.08
C GLY A 41 -27.09 11.02 -14.65
N ALA A 42 -28.19 11.44 -14.02
CA ALA A 42 -28.15 12.15 -12.73
C ALA A 42 -27.81 11.26 -11.53
N VAL A 43 -28.31 10.01 -11.51
CA VAL A 43 -28.12 9.05 -10.40
C VAL A 43 -27.01 8.05 -10.70
N GLN A 44 -26.87 7.66 -11.97
CA GLN A 44 -25.81 6.77 -12.44
C GLN A 44 -25.12 7.42 -13.63
N GLN A 45 -23.91 7.92 -13.39
CA GLN A 45 -23.10 8.61 -14.40
C GLN A 45 -22.51 7.59 -15.37
N HIS A 46 -22.62 7.83 -16.68
CA HIS A 46 -22.09 6.92 -17.69
C HIS A 46 -21.51 7.64 -18.92
N PHE A 47 -20.46 7.05 -19.50
CA PHE A 47 -19.78 7.56 -20.71
C PHE A 47 -20.25 6.75 -21.93
N ASN A 48 -21.14 7.34 -22.74
CA ASN A 48 -21.76 6.63 -23.85
C ASN A 48 -20.91 6.65 -25.15
N VAL A 49 -21.29 5.81 -26.11
CA VAL A 49 -20.62 5.69 -27.42
C VAL A 49 -20.60 7.02 -28.19
N GLY A 50 -21.65 7.85 -28.06
CA GLY A 50 -21.73 9.15 -28.71
C GLY A 50 -20.70 10.15 -28.18
N ALA A 51 -20.53 10.19 -26.86
CA ALA A 51 -19.49 10.98 -26.19
C ALA A 51 -18.09 10.47 -26.56
N ALA A 52 -17.89 9.15 -26.60
CA ALA A 52 -16.64 8.54 -27.04
C ALA A 52 -16.26 8.94 -28.47
N ARG A 53 -17.22 8.98 -29.41
CA ARG A 53 -16.98 9.40 -30.81
C ARG A 53 -16.57 10.86 -30.96
N LYS A 54 -16.94 11.72 -30.00
CA LYS A 54 -16.61 13.15 -30.01
C LYS A 54 -15.27 13.46 -29.34
N LEU A 55 -14.60 12.47 -28.75
CA LEU A 55 -13.32 12.66 -28.12
C LEU A 55 -12.26 13.04 -29.17
N PHE A 56 -11.79 14.28 -29.10
CA PHE A 56 -10.69 14.75 -29.92
C PHE A 56 -9.36 14.29 -29.31
N MET A 57 -8.57 13.59 -30.11
CA MET A 57 -7.25 13.09 -29.74
C MET A 57 -6.20 13.64 -30.69
N ARG A 58 -5.11 14.18 -30.14
CA ARG A 58 -3.88 14.42 -30.91
C ARG A 58 -3.17 13.09 -31.07
N LEU A 59 -3.19 12.54 -32.28
CA LEU A 59 -2.65 11.21 -32.57
C LEU A 59 -1.21 11.33 -33.11
N PRO A 60 -0.17 10.96 -32.32
CA PRO A 60 1.20 10.93 -32.81
C PRO A 60 1.42 9.74 -33.77
N PRO A 61 2.55 9.71 -34.53
CA PRO A 61 2.92 8.55 -35.34
C PRO A 61 2.98 7.26 -34.51
N LEU A 62 2.71 6.10 -35.14
CA LEU A 62 2.68 4.81 -34.45
C LEU A 62 3.96 4.48 -33.68
N ALA A 63 5.13 4.82 -34.24
CA ALA A 63 6.41 4.59 -33.58
C ALA A 63 6.51 5.33 -32.23
N ASP A 64 5.98 6.56 -32.16
CA ASP A 64 5.98 7.34 -30.93
C ASP A 64 4.94 6.82 -29.93
N GLN A 65 3.76 6.38 -30.42
CA GLN A 65 2.76 5.72 -29.58
C GLN A 65 3.39 4.50 -28.88
N GLN A 66 4.10 3.65 -29.63
CA GLN A 66 4.74 2.45 -29.11
C GLN A 66 5.85 2.77 -28.10
N ARG A 67 6.71 3.76 -28.40
CA ARG A 67 7.73 4.20 -27.44
C ARG A 67 7.14 4.70 -26.12
N ILE A 68 6.03 5.45 -26.20
CA ILE A 68 5.31 5.93 -25.01
C ILE A 68 4.73 4.73 -24.24
N THR A 69 4.07 3.80 -24.92
CA THR A 69 3.46 2.64 -24.26
C THR A 69 4.49 1.72 -23.65
N ASP A 70 5.65 1.52 -24.29
CA ASP A 70 6.71 0.67 -23.77
C ASP A 70 7.25 1.21 -22.44
N LEU A 71 7.47 2.53 -22.37
CA LEU A 71 7.89 3.20 -21.14
C LEU A 71 6.83 3.08 -20.04
N LEU A 72 5.57 3.41 -20.36
CA LEU A 72 4.49 3.39 -19.38
C LEU A 72 4.17 1.98 -18.89
N SER A 73 4.15 0.99 -19.80
CA SER A 73 3.94 -0.42 -19.43
C SER A 73 5.07 -0.94 -18.55
N ALA A 74 6.33 -0.59 -18.82
CA ALA A 74 7.44 -0.99 -17.95
C ALA A 74 7.32 -0.41 -16.53
N LEU A 75 6.77 0.81 -16.40
CA LEU A 75 6.50 1.41 -15.10
C LEU A 75 5.33 0.72 -14.38
N ASP A 76 4.25 0.42 -15.08
CA ASP A 76 3.11 -0.32 -14.53
C ASP A 76 3.51 -1.72 -14.06
N ASP A 77 4.33 -2.43 -14.85
CA ASP A 77 4.87 -3.74 -14.48
C ASP A 77 5.67 -3.64 -13.18
N LYS A 78 6.49 -2.59 -13.02
CA LYS A 78 7.25 -2.35 -11.78
C LYS A 78 6.34 -2.01 -10.60
N ILE A 79 5.30 -1.21 -10.81
CA ILE A 79 4.31 -0.91 -9.76
C ILE A 79 3.61 -2.18 -9.30
N GLU A 80 3.23 -3.06 -10.22
CA GLU A 80 2.57 -4.32 -9.91
C GLU A 80 3.50 -5.28 -9.15
N VAL A 81 4.76 -5.40 -9.58
CA VAL A 81 5.77 -6.17 -8.84
C VAL A 81 5.95 -5.62 -7.42
N ASN A 82 6.03 -4.30 -7.25
CA ASN A 82 6.17 -3.69 -5.94
C ASN A 82 4.94 -3.92 -5.05
N ARG A 83 3.72 -3.84 -5.61
CA ARG A 83 2.49 -4.13 -4.86
C ARG A 83 2.45 -5.59 -4.40
N ARG A 84 2.79 -6.53 -5.28
CA ARG A 84 2.88 -7.96 -4.93
C ARG A 84 3.92 -8.20 -3.83
N LEU A 85 5.07 -7.53 -3.91
CA LEU A 85 6.10 -7.61 -2.89
C LEU A 85 5.57 -7.10 -1.54
N SER A 86 4.93 -5.93 -1.50
CA SER A 86 4.33 -5.39 -0.27
C SER A 86 3.31 -6.35 0.35
N LEU A 87 2.40 -6.91 -0.46
CA LEU A 87 1.41 -7.88 0.01
C LEU A 87 2.07 -9.15 0.57
N THR A 88 3.14 -9.61 -0.07
CA THR A 88 3.90 -10.78 0.40
C THR A 88 4.61 -10.48 1.72
N LEU A 89 5.22 -9.30 1.86
CA LEU A 89 5.87 -8.87 3.09
C LEU A 89 4.88 -8.73 4.25
N GLU A 90 3.70 -8.17 4.00
CA GLU A 90 2.62 -8.09 4.98
C GLU A 90 2.14 -9.48 5.41
N SER A 91 1.99 -10.40 4.46
CA SER A 91 1.62 -11.79 4.76
C SER A 91 2.67 -12.50 5.61
N ILE A 92 3.95 -12.34 5.28
CA ILE A 92 5.07 -12.89 6.06
C ILE A 92 5.09 -12.27 7.46
N ALA A 93 4.96 -10.94 7.58
CA ALA A 93 4.93 -10.25 8.86
C ALA A 93 3.77 -10.71 9.75
N HIS A 94 2.57 -10.87 9.18
CA HIS A 94 1.41 -11.36 9.90
C HIS A 94 1.59 -12.82 10.36
N ALA A 95 2.15 -13.67 9.49
CA ALA A 95 2.44 -15.07 9.81
C ALA A 95 3.48 -15.17 10.94
N LEU A 96 4.56 -14.39 10.87
CA LEU A 96 5.59 -14.33 11.92
C LEU A 96 5.02 -13.78 13.23
N PHE A 97 4.24 -12.69 13.18
CA PHE A 97 3.62 -12.12 14.38
C PHE A 97 2.72 -13.15 15.07
N THR A 98 1.85 -13.82 14.29
CA THR A 98 0.97 -14.85 14.81
C THR A 98 1.76 -16.02 15.39
N ALA A 99 2.77 -16.50 14.66
CA ALA A 99 3.60 -17.61 15.12
C ALA A 99 4.36 -17.29 16.41
N TRP A 100 4.87 -16.07 16.55
CA TRP A 100 5.79 -15.69 17.62
C TRP A 100 5.10 -15.10 18.85
N PHE A 101 4.08 -14.28 18.65
CA PHE A 101 3.44 -13.48 19.71
C PHE A 101 2.02 -13.94 20.07
N VAL A 102 1.40 -14.80 19.26
CA VAL A 102 0.07 -15.36 19.56
C VAL A 102 0.17 -16.85 19.89
N ALA A 103 0.82 -17.62 19.02
CA ALA A 103 1.01 -19.06 19.22
C ALA A 103 2.24 -19.41 20.09
N PHE A 104 3.14 -18.45 20.30
CA PHE A 104 4.41 -18.61 21.02
C PHE A 104 5.26 -19.79 20.52
N GLY A 105 5.23 -20.06 19.21
CA GLY A 105 5.87 -21.21 18.58
C GLY A 105 7.34 -21.42 18.98
N PRO A 106 8.21 -20.40 18.88
CA PRO A 106 9.61 -20.53 19.28
C PRO A 106 9.81 -20.90 20.75
N VAL A 107 9.06 -20.25 21.66
CA VAL A 107 9.14 -20.51 23.10
C VAL A 107 8.64 -21.93 23.43
N ARG A 108 7.56 -22.40 22.77
CA ARG A 108 7.04 -23.76 22.93
C ARG A 108 7.99 -24.83 22.39
N ALA A 109 8.71 -24.56 21.28
CA ALA A 109 9.74 -25.46 20.78
C ALA A 109 10.89 -25.59 21.79
N LYS A 110 11.41 -24.45 22.27
CA LYS A 110 12.49 -24.42 23.28
C LYS A 110 12.08 -25.10 24.60
N ALA A 111 10.85 -24.89 25.07
CA ALA A 111 10.33 -25.54 26.27
C ALA A 111 10.25 -27.07 26.15
N LYS A 112 10.11 -27.59 24.93
CA LYS A 112 10.15 -29.03 24.63
C LYS A 112 11.56 -29.56 24.32
N GLY A 113 12.59 -28.72 24.43
CA GLY A 113 13.96 -29.06 24.05
C GLY A 113 14.16 -29.25 22.54
N LEU A 114 13.27 -28.69 21.71
CA LEU A 114 13.36 -28.74 20.26
C LEU A 114 13.97 -27.45 19.70
N GLU A 115 14.61 -27.57 18.53
CA GLU A 115 15.09 -26.42 17.75
C GLU A 115 13.90 -25.55 17.28
N ALA A 116 14.01 -24.24 17.43
CA ALA A 116 12.94 -23.30 17.08
C ALA A 116 12.78 -23.07 15.56
N GLY A 117 13.67 -23.63 14.73
CA GLY A 117 13.68 -23.42 13.28
C GLY A 117 14.02 -21.99 12.88
N LEU A 118 14.69 -21.25 13.75
CA LEU A 118 15.09 -19.84 13.56
C LEU A 118 16.61 -19.73 13.55
N PRO A 119 17.18 -18.71 12.88
CA PRO A 119 18.58 -18.35 13.06
C PRO A 119 18.90 -18.18 14.55
N ARG A 120 20.07 -18.65 15.00
CA ARG A 120 20.46 -18.65 16.41
C ARG A 120 20.27 -17.29 17.08
N GLU A 121 20.70 -16.23 16.42
CA GLU A 121 20.59 -14.85 16.91
C GLU A 121 19.14 -14.45 17.22
N VAL A 122 18.18 -14.93 16.43
CA VAL A 122 16.75 -14.67 16.64
C VAL A 122 16.17 -15.61 17.69
N ALA A 123 16.57 -16.89 17.67
CA ALA A 123 16.13 -17.89 18.65
C ALA A 123 16.55 -17.53 20.08
N ASP A 124 17.70 -16.87 20.24
CA ASP A 124 18.23 -16.41 21.52
C ASP A 124 17.41 -15.27 22.15
N LEU A 125 16.61 -14.54 21.35
CA LEU A 125 15.70 -13.50 21.85
C LEU A 125 14.47 -14.06 22.58
N PHE A 126 14.15 -15.34 22.39
CA PHE A 126 12.96 -15.96 22.96
C PHE A 126 13.26 -16.73 24.25
N PRO A 127 12.41 -16.62 25.29
CA PRO A 127 12.52 -17.43 26.50
C PRO A 127 12.42 -18.94 26.21
N THR A 128 12.81 -19.76 27.19
CA THR A 128 12.76 -21.24 27.12
C THR A 128 11.59 -21.85 27.88
N SER A 129 10.81 -21.07 28.63
CA SER A 129 9.71 -21.58 29.44
C SER A 129 8.54 -20.58 29.53
N PHE A 130 7.45 -21.00 30.17
CA PHE A 130 6.22 -20.23 30.35
C PHE A 130 5.89 -20.08 31.84
N TRP A 131 5.15 -19.02 32.17
CA TRP A 131 4.49 -18.84 33.46
C TRP A 131 3.00 -18.54 33.26
N ASP A 132 2.19 -18.84 34.28
CA ASP A 132 0.77 -18.54 34.29
C ASP A 132 0.52 -17.04 34.48
N SER A 133 -0.49 -16.51 33.78
CA SER A 133 -0.96 -15.13 33.92
C SER A 133 -2.48 -15.06 33.78
N GLU A 134 -3.04 -13.88 34.05
CA GLU A 134 -4.47 -13.60 33.88
C GLU A 134 -4.97 -13.77 32.42
N LEU A 135 -4.06 -13.72 31.44
CA LEU A 135 -4.36 -13.93 30.01
C LEU A 135 -4.00 -15.34 29.51
N GLY A 136 -3.72 -16.28 30.42
CA GLY A 136 -3.21 -17.61 30.14
C GLY A 136 -1.69 -17.72 30.23
N GLU A 137 -1.13 -18.78 29.66
CA GLU A 137 0.33 -19.00 29.63
C GLU A 137 1.02 -17.91 28.81
N ILE A 138 2.02 -17.24 29.41
CA ILE A 138 2.87 -16.28 28.73
C ILE A 138 4.35 -16.68 28.85
N PRO A 139 5.21 -16.28 27.88
CA PRO A 139 6.63 -16.55 27.98
C PRO A 139 7.25 -15.99 29.26
N GLN A 140 8.19 -16.74 29.83
CA GLN A 140 8.90 -16.32 31.05
C GLN A 140 9.57 -14.95 30.87
N GLY A 141 9.41 -14.08 31.86
CA GLY A 141 9.95 -12.71 31.86
C GLY A 141 9.04 -11.67 31.20
N TRP A 142 7.93 -12.09 30.59
CA TRP A 142 6.90 -11.17 30.12
C TRP A 142 5.93 -10.83 31.26
N ARG A 143 5.29 -9.67 31.18
CA ARG A 143 4.29 -9.21 32.14
C ARG A 143 3.06 -8.66 31.44
N VAL A 144 1.90 -8.86 32.05
CA VAL A 144 0.67 -8.17 31.66
C VAL A 144 0.64 -6.81 32.36
N SER A 145 0.46 -5.73 31.60
CA SER A 145 0.38 -4.36 32.14
C SER A 145 -0.50 -3.49 31.25
N ALA A 146 -1.15 -2.47 31.82
CA ALA A 146 -1.91 -1.51 31.05
C ALA A 146 -0.97 -0.64 30.19
N ILE A 147 -1.42 -0.22 28.99
CA ILE A 147 -0.58 0.57 28.08
C ILE A 147 -0.13 1.91 28.69
N GLY A 148 -0.97 2.52 29.55
CA GLY A 148 -0.64 3.76 30.25
C GLY A 148 0.47 3.63 31.29
N GLU A 149 0.83 2.41 31.71
CA GLU A 149 1.99 2.15 32.58
C GLU A 149 3.30 2.07 31.79
N GLN A 150 3.23 1.76 30.49
CA GLN A 150 4.40 1.57 29.63
C GLN A 150 4.65 2.76 28.68
N ALA A 151 3.64 3.61 28.47
CA ALA A 151 3.72 4.73 27.52
C ALA A 151 2.95 5.96 28.01
N THR A 152 3.51 7.13 27.74
CA THR A 152 2.84 8.42 27.95
C THR A 152 2.07 8.79 26.68
N ALA A 153 0.77 9.07 26.81
CA ALA A 153 -0.04 9.55 25.70
C ALA A 153 0.34 10.99 25.33
N ILE A 154 0.71 11.22 24.06
CA ILE A 154 0.84 12.56 23.47
C ILE A 154 -0.43 12.84 22.68
N LEU A 155 -1.29 13.70 23.22
CA LEU A 155 -2.50 14.14 22.52
C LEU A 155 -2.12 15.23 21.50
N GLY A 156 -2.47 15.02 20.24
CA GLY A 156 -2.35 16.04 19.20
C GLY A 156 -3.40 17.14 19.41
N GLY A 157 -2.98 18.32 19.84
CA GLY A 157 -3.79 19.53 19.74
C GLY A 157 -3.61 20.19 18.38
N THR A 158 -4.69 20.71 17.78
CA THR A 158 -4.56 21.66 16.67
C THR A 158 -3.78 22.87 17.21
N PRO A 159 -2.61 23.22 16.67
CA PRO A 159 -1.90 24.41 17.11
C PRO A 159 -2.82 25.61 16.91
N ALA A 160 -3.06 26.38 17.97
CA ALA A 160 -3.55 27.75 17.77
C ALA A 160 -2.52 28.45 16.87
N GLY A 161 -3.00 29.15 15.83
CA GLY A 161 -2.20 29.69 14.71
C GLY A 161 -1.18 30.77 15.07
N SER A 162 -0.38 30.56 16.11
CA SER A 162 0.67 31.43 16.58
C SER A 162 1.73 30.63 17.35
N GLN A 163 2.37 29.64 16.70
CA GLN A 163 3.81 29.39 16.81
C GLN A 163 4.22 28.19 15.96
N ASN A 164 5.04 28.48 14.94
CA ASN A 164 5.64 27.51 14.04
C ASN A 164 6.76 26.75 14.78
N ARG A 165 6.40 25.70 15.53
CA ARG A 165 7.33 24.66 16.00
C ARG A 165 6.89 23.33 15.40
N LEU A 166 7.16 23.16 14.12
CA LEU A 166 7.08 21.84 13.51
C LEU A 166 8.38 21.11 13.83
N LEU A 167 8.22 19.94 14.46
CA LEU A 167 9.24 18.98 14.90
C LEU A 167 9.91 19.32 16.23
N GLY A 168 9.57 18.53 17.25
CA GLY A 168 10.28 18.54 18.52
C GLY A 168 11.76 18.22 18.32
N GLY A 169 12.62 19.16 18.70
CA GLY A 169 14.02 18.89 19.04
C GLY A 169 15.03 18.81 17.89
N LEU A 170 14.65 18.95 16.63
CA LEU A 170 15.62 19.07 15.54
C LEU A 170 15.74 20.54 15.13
N SER A 171 16.77 21.22 15.66
CA SER A 171 17.15 22.54 15.17
C SER A 171 17.79 22.42 13.78
N LEU A 172 17.40 23.30 12.87
CA LEU A 172 17.93 23.42 11.51
C LEU A 172 19.40 23.89 11.47
N ASP A 173 20.02 24.13 12.63
CA ASP A 173 21.43 24.48 12.79
C ASP A 173 22.38 23.32 12.47
N GLN A 174 21.87 22.09 12.31
CA GLN A 174 22.66 20.89 12.02
C GLN A 174 22.97 20.69 10.53
N PHE A 175 22.35 21.47 9.64
CA PHE A 175 22.75 21.54 8.23
C PHE A 175 23.64 22.76 8.04
N GLY A 176 24.90 22.62 8.45
CA GLY A 176 25.92 23.63 8.28
C GLY A 176 26.02 24.09 6.84
N LYS A 177 26.07 25.41 6.63
CA LYS A 177 26.70 25.99 5.44
C LYS A 177 28.20 25.69 5.53
N GLY A 178 28.62 24.60 4.90
CA GLY A 178 29.98 24.49 4.39
C GLY A 178 30.14 25.47 3.23
N GLU A 179 31.29 26.15 3.22
CA GLU A 179 31.72 27.25 2.35
C GLU A 179 31.43 27.07 0.85
#